data_AF-A0A535QTV5-F1
#
_entry.id   AF-A0A535QTV5-F1
#
_cell.length_a   1.000
_cell.length_b   1.000
_cell.length_c   1.000
_cell.angle_alpha   90.00
_cell.angle_beta   90.00
_cell.angle_gamma   90.00
#
_symmetry.space_group_name_H-M   'P 1'
#
loop_
_entity.id
_entity.type
_entity.pdbx_description
1 polymer ?
#
loop_
_entity_poly.entity_id
_entity_poly.type
_entity_poly.pdbx_seq_one_letter_code
_entity_poly.pdbx_strand_id
1 'polypeptide(L)'
;MDATTLAKSAKGLILASGLIVASTVVGAAQDAPVPLGTTATVALNSWYVTPPSGQALLGGHAFDLTGGNLILLANGQSVSFTGSYAGVTGAYLLLNSSNTYSYYVDSAVGQVVLTFSDGTTQSTDLIVGTNLREWRISAGATVSSLSTTGNAAQVWSGTAQPTMGGGTAVIDMLSIPVTTVGKTLTTVTVTDTNAFGALHIQLAGLTVDFTPPAPAPTPTPTCTMNDHAGKTSAEKAQNVPHCIAKGEDTKADTLAAPLSTN
;
A
#
# COMPACT_ATOMS: atom_id res chain seq x y z
N MET A 1 -15.38 -16.33 55.84
CA MET A 1 -14.83 -17.18 54.78
C MET A 1 -15.77 -17.05 53.61
N ASP A 2 -15.33 -16.39 52.54
CA ASP A 2 -15.47 -16.88 51.17
C ASP A 2 -14.62 -16.01 50.26
N ALA A 3 -14.04 -16.68 49.28
CA ALA A 3 -12.86 -16.29 48.54
C ALA A 3 -13.19 -15.97 47.08
N THR A 4 -12.24 -15.28 46.43
CA THR A 4 -11.96 -15.30 44.98
C THR A 4 -13.03 -14.66 44.05
N THR A 5 -12.73 -13.93 42.97
CA THR A 5 -11.54 -13.87 42.11
C THR A 5 -11.62 -12.66 41.17
N LEU A 6 -10.46 -12.09 40.82
CA LEU A 6 -10.25 -11.16 39.72
C LEU A 6 -10.64 -11.78 38.36
N ALA A 7 -11.25 -10.99 37.47
CA ALA A 7 -11.21 -11.23 36.03
C ALA A 7 -11.07 -9.90 35.25
N LYS A 8 -10.04 -9.90 34.41
CA LYS A 8 -9.46 -8.83 33.59
C LYS A 8 -10.27 -8.70 32.30
N SER A 9 -10.67 -7.48 31.93
CA SER A 9 -11.28 -7.21 30.62
C SER A 9 -10.19 -7.29 29.53
N ALA A 10 -10.41 -8.18 28.57
CA ALA A 10 -9.50 -8.48 27.47
C ALA A 10 -9.61 -7.44 26.35
N LYS A 11 -8.44 -7.18 25.75
CA LYS A 11 -8.20 -6.28 24.61
C LYS A 11 -9.10 -6.67 23.43
N GLY A 12 -9.87 -5.70 22.91
CA GLY A 12 -10.61 -5.84 21.65
C GLY A 12 -9.65 -5.88 20.47
N LEU A 13 -9.67 -7.01 19.75
CA LEU A 13 -9.01 -7.21 18.48
C LEU A 13 -9.95 -6.70 17.38
N ILE A 14 -9.53 -5.67 16.63
CA ILE A 14 -10.24 -5.23 15.43
C ILE A 14 -9.76 -6.12 14.27
N LEU A 15 -10.62 -7.04 13.81
CA LEU A 15 -10.46 -7.71 12.53
C LEU A 15 -10.96 -6.78 11.42
N ALA A 16 -10.06 -6.23 10.61
CA ALA A 16 -10.40 -5.69 9.30
C ALA A 16 -10.32 -6.85 8.28
N SER A 17 -11.45 -7.51 8.02
CA SER A 17 -11.54 -8.55 7.00
C SER A 17 -11.81 -7.91 5.64
N GLY A 18 -10.76 -7.76 4.83
CA GLY A 18 -10.89 -7.45 3.41
C GLY A 18 -11.42 -8.67 2.65
N LEU A 19 -12.57 -8.52 2.00
CA LEU A 19 -13.17 -9.51 1.11
C LEU A 19 -12.37 -9.54 -0.20
N ILE A 20 -11.66 -10.65 -0.46
CA ILE A 20 -10.98 -10.87 -1.75
C ILE A 20 -12.00 -11.51 -2.70
N VAL A 21 -12.51 -10.73 -3.65
CA VAL A 21 -13.24 -11.25 -4.80
C VAL A 21 -12.23 -11.93 -5.73
N ALA A 22 -12.34 -13.25 -5.87
CA ALA A 22 -11.51 -14.04 -6.77
C ALA A 22 -11.83 -13.67 -8.24
N SER A 23 -11.01 -12.83 -8.84
CA SER A 23 -10.92 -12.64 -10.29
C SER A 23 -9.62 -13.26 -10.75
N THR A 24 -9.63 -13.96 -11.90
CA THR A 24 -8.43 -14.54 -12.50
C THR A 24 -7.48 -13.43 -12.96
N VAL A 25 -6.58 -13.00 -12.09
CA VAL A 25 -5.56 -11.99 -12.39
C VAL A 25 -4.39 -12.67 -13.09
N VAL A 26 -4.27 -12.46 -14.40
CA VAL A 26 -2.96 -12.52 -15.08
C VAL A 26 -2.09 -11.49 -14.36
N GLY A 27 -0.89 -11.89 -13.89
CA GLY A 27 -0.01 -11.13 -12.99
C GLY A 27 0.45 -9.76 -13.48
N ALA A 28 -0.49 -8.82 -13.59
CA ALA A 28 -0.24 -7.41 -13.79
C ALA A 28 0.07 -6.76 -12.45
N ALA A 29 0.89 -5.71 -12.51
CA ALA A 29 1.22 -4.88 -11.36
C ALA A 29 -0.07 -4.28 -10.75
N GLN A 30 -0.14 -4.28 -9.42
CA GLN A 30 -1.27 -3.79 -8.64
C GLN A 30 -0.84 -2.62 -7.77
N ASP A 31 -1.61 -1.55 -7.78
CA ASP A 31 -1.44 -0.46 -6.83
C ASP A 31 -2.02 -0.84 -5.47
N ALA A 32 -1.25 -0.58 -4.41
CA ALA A 32 -1.69 -0.59 -3.03
C ALA A 32 -1.61 0.82 -2.45
N PRO A 33 -2.74 1.58 -2.44
CA PRO A 33 -2.83 2.85 -1.75
C PRO A 33 -2.46 2.71 -0.28
N VAL A 34 -1.61 3.61 0.21
CA VAL A 34 -1.15 3.63 1.60
C VAL A 34 -1.85 4.78 2.33
N PRO A 35 -2.68 4.49 3.34
CA PRO A 35 -3.36 5.54 4.08
C PRO A 35 -2.35 6.38 4.86
N LEU A 36 -2.46 7.71 4.74
CA LEU A 36 -1.57 8.62 5.47
C LEU A 36 -1.82 8.67 6.99
N GLY A 37 -2.96 8.12 7.43
CA GLY A 37 -3.32 8.00 8.84
C GLY A 37 -3.50 9.35 9.54
N THR A 38 -3.33 9.35 10.87
CA THR A 38 -3.54 10.53 11.72
C THR A 38 -2.43 11.58 11.61
N THR A 39 -1.32 11.27 10.93
CA THR A 39 -0.23 12.23 10.68
C THR A 39 -0.65 13.29 9.66
N ALA A 40 -1.60 12.98 8.77
CA ALA A 40 -2.16 13.93 7.81
C ALA A 40 -3.20 14.83 8.48
N THR A 41 -2.80 16.04 8.86
CA THR A 41 -3.62 16.98 9.63
C THR A 41 -4.01 18.24 8.87
N VAL A 42 -3.37 18.52 7.73
CA VAL A 42 -3.62 19.74 6.95
C VAL A 42 -4.63 19.43 5.86
N ALA A 43 -5.80 20.06 5.89
CA ALA A 43 -6.84 19.78 4.91
C ALA A 43 -6.40 20.19 3.49
N LEU A 44 -6.47 19.26 2.54
CA LEU A 44 -6.07 19.50 1.14
C LEU A 44 -6.92 20.62 0.52
N ASN A 45 -8.20 20.68 0.87
CA ASN A 45 -9.11 21.75 0.43
C ASN A 45 -8.81 23.14 1.02
N SER A 46 -7.92 23.25 2.03
CA SER A 46 -7.46 24.55 2.54
C SER A 46 -6.37 25.18 1.67
N TRP A 47 -5.74 24.38 0.80
CA TRP A 47 -4.70 24.81 -0.14
C TRP A 47 -5.23 24.89 -1.56
N TYR A 48 -6.03 23.91 -1.97
CA TYR A 48 -6.52 23.74 -3.32
C TYR A 48 -8.03 23.98 -3.40
N VAL A 49 -8.49 24.60 -4.48
CA VAL A 49 -9.90 24.61 -4.86
C VAL A 49 -10.21 23.27 -5.53
N THR A 50 -11.16 22.52 -4.96
CA THR A 50 -11.62 21.21 -5.47
C THR A 50 -10.48 20.25 -5.85
N PRO A 51 -9.57 19.91 -4.91
CA PRO A 51 -8.54 18.91 -5.18
C PRO A 51 -9.15 17.53 -5.41
N PRO A 52 -8.39 16.58 -5.99
CA PRO A 52 -8.76 15.16 -6.01
C PRO A 52 -9.11 14.67 -4.61
N SER A 53 -10.13 13.81 -4.50
CA SER A 53 -10.61 13.27 -3.24
C SER A 53 -11.17 11.85 -3.43
N GLY A 54 -11.29 11.09 -2.35
CA GLY A 54 -11.68 9.68 -2.41
C GLY A 54 -10.62 8.82 -3.10
N GLN A 55 -11.05 7.73 -3.73
CA GLN A 55 -10.17 6.91 -4.57
C GLN A 55 -9.95 7.63 -5.91
N ALA A 56 -8.71 8.00 -6.21
CA ALA A 56 -8.35 8.77 -7.39
C ALA A 56 -7.25 8.09 -8.20
N LEU A 57 -7.39 8.06 -9.54
CA LEU A 57 -6.36 7.61 -10.45
C LEU A 57 -5.54 8.81 -10.92
N LEU A 58 -4.29 8.91 -10.48
CA LEU A 58 -3.39 10.03 -10.77
C LEU A 58 -2.07 9.49 -11.33
N GLY A 59 -1.64 10.00 -12.49
CA GLY A 59 -0.42 9.51 -13.14
C GLY A 59 -0.45 8.04 -13.53
N GLY A 60 -1.65 7.44 -13.65
CA GLY A 60 -1.82 6.00 -13.91
C GLY A 60 -1.88 5.13 -12.66
N HIS A 61 -1.74 5.70 -11.46
CA HIS A 61 -1.74 4.97 -10.19
C HIS A 61 -2.91 5.33 -9.29
N ALA A 62 -3.44 4.35 -8.57
CA ALA A 62 -4.52 4.55 -7.61
C ALA A 62 -3.98 5.10 -6.28
N PHE A 63 -4.62 6.18 -5.80
CA PHE A 63 -4.37 6.80 -4.50
C PHE A 63 -5.67 6.88 -3.68
N ASP A 64 -5.55 6.67 -2.36
CA ASP A 64 -6.65 6.89 -1.41
C ASP A 64 -6.51 8.28 -0.77
N LEU A 65 -7.32 9.22 -1.26
CA LEU A 65 -7.43 10.60 -0.79
C LEU A 65 -8.71 10.82 0.03
N THR A 66 -9.34 9.75 0.53
CA THR A 66 -10.58 9.82 1.32
C THR A 66 -10.39 10.61 2.62
N GLY A 67 -9.19 10.58 3.19
CA GLY A 67 -8.84 11.37 4.37
C GLY A 67 -8.86 12.88 4.12
N GLY A 68 -8.75 13.33 2.87
CA GLY A 68 -8.84 14.75 2.49
C GLY A 68 -7.75 15.65 3.08
N ASN A 69 -6.72 15.08 3.70
CA ASN A 69 -5.64 15.78 4.38
C ASN A 69 -4.29 15.40 3.77
N LEU A 70 -3.34 16.33 3.86
CA LEU A 70 -1.92 16.14 3.56
C LEU A 70 -1.09 16.18 4.84
N ILE A 71 0.13 15.66 4.73
CA ILE A 71 1.19 15.83 5.73
C ILE A 71 2.05 17.00 5.29
N LEU A 72 2.29 17.93 6.21
CA LEU A 72 3.21 19.05 6.03
C LEU A 72 4.41 18.82 6.94
N LEU A 73 5.55 18.44 6.37
CA LEU A 73 6.81 18.27 7.09
C LEU A 73 7.55 19.61 7.13
N ALA A 74 7.96 20.02 8.32
CA ALA A 74 8.94 21.08 8.52
C ALA A 74 10.35 20.48 8.67
N ASN A 75 11.38 21.32 8.55
CA ASN A 75 12.78 20.92 8.72
C ASN A 75 12.99 20.04 9.96
N GLY A 76 13.62 18.89 9.74
CA GLY A 76 13.96 17.90 10.76
C GLY A 76 12.82 16.94 11.09
N GLN A 77 11.65 17.09 10.45
CA GLN A 77 10.54 16.17 10.61
C GLN A 77 10.59 15.04 9.57
N SER A 78 10.09 13.89 9.99
CA SER A 78 9.94 12.71 9.16
C SER A 78 8.62 12.02 9.42
N VAL A 79 8.09 11.34 8.41
CA VAL A 79 6.97 10.40 8.54
C VAL A 79 7.36 9.06 7.93
N SER A 80 6.90 7.97 8.53
CA SER A 80 7.13 6.61 8.04
C SER A 80 5.82 5.86 7.92
N PHE A 81 5.66 5.14 6.81
CA PHE A 81 4.52 4.28 6.53
C PHE A 81 5.01 2.84 6.49
N THR A 82 4.45 2.01 7.36
CA THR A 82 4.79 0.58 7.43
C THR A 82 3.80 -0.23 6.60
N GLY A 83 4.31 -1.28 5.96
CA GLY A 83 3.52 -2.22 5.18
C GLY A 83 4.30 -3.50 4.92
N SER A 84 3.80 -4.32 4.01
CA SER A 84 4.47 -5.55 3.60
C SER A 84 4.14 -5.85 2.14
N TYR A 85 4.94 -5.30 1.24
CA TYR A 85 4.72 -5.39 -0.20
C TYR A 85 5.80 -6.30 -0.82
N ALA A 86 5.45 -7.57 -1.00
CA ALA A 86 6.28 -8.51 -1.74
C ALA A 86 6.14 -8.26 -3.25
N GLY A 87 7.22 -8.46 -4.01
CA GLY A 87 7.18 -8.22 -5.46
C GLY A 87 6.98 -6.75 -5.83
N VAL A 88 7.38 -5.83 -4.95
CA VAL A 88 7.28 -4.38 -5.19
C VAL A 88 8.09 -3.98 -6.43
N THR A 89 7.50 -3.12 -7.26
CA THR A 89 8.10 -2.59 -8.50
C THR A 89 8.36 -1.10 -8.41
N GLY A 90 7.58 -0.37 -7.61
CA GLY A 90 7.74 1.07 -7.43
C GLY A 90 6.96 1.63 -6.25
N ALA A 91 7.37 2.81 -5.80
CA ALA A 91 6.60 3.64 -4.87
C ALA A 91 6.30 4.99 -5.52
N TYR A 92 5.08 5.48 -5.35
CA TYR A 92 4.60 6.71 -5.98
C TYR A 92 4.02 7.63 -4.92
N LEU A 93 4.50 8.87 -4.90
CA LEU A 93 4.18 9.85 -3.86
C LEU A 93 3.60 11.10 -4.51
N LEU A 94 2.42 11.54 -4.06
CA LEU A 94 1.89 12.86 -4.43
C LEU A 94 2.60 13.90 -3.57
N LEU A 95 3.60 14.56 -4.16
CA LEU A 95 4.62 15.29 -3.45
C LEU A 95 4.85 16.67 -4.08
N ASN A 96 4.73 17.70 -3.25
CA ASN A 96 5.10 19.07 -3.59
C ASN A 96 5.83 19.70 -2.40
N SER A 97 6.27 20.94 -2.57
CA SER A 97 6.76 21.76 -1.46
C SER A 97 6.04 23.10 -1.40
N SER A 98 6.16 23.79 -0.26
CA SER A 98 5.72 25.18 -0.08
C SER A 98 6.86 26.08 0.38
N ASN A 99 6.75 27.37 0.08
CA ASN A 99 7.80 28.38 0.33
C ASN A 99 9.11 28.06 -0.40
N THR A 100 8.99 27.49 -1.60
CA THR A 100 10.09 26.99 -2.44
C THR A 100 10.56 28.07 -3.39
N TYR A 101 11.27 29.05 -2.86
CA TYR A 101 11.82 30.16 -3.64
C TYR A 101 13.01 29.74 -4.52
N SER A 102 13.31 30.57 -5.53
CA SER A 102 14.41 30.36 -6.49
C SER A 102 15.79 30.09 -5.88
N TYR A 103 16.05 30.53 -4.65
CA TYR A 103 17.32 30.26 -3.96
C TYR A 103 17.47 28.80 -3.48
N TYR A 104 16.43 27.98 -3.55
CA TYR A 104 16.51 26.54 -3.27
C TYR A 104 16.86 25.69 -4.49
N VAL A 105 16.87 26.25 -5.70
CA VAL A 105 17.12 25.49 -6.93
C VAL A 105 18.38 24.63 -6.79
N ASP A 106 18.27 23.37 -7.22
CA ASP A 106 19.31 22.34 -7.16
C ASP A 106 19.76 21.94 -5.73
N SER A 107 19.09 22.43 -4.69
CA SER A 107 19.35 22.02 -3.31
C SER A 107 18.57 20.75 -2.96
N ALA A 108 19.26 19.79 -2.35
CA ALA A 108 18.62 18.65 -1.68
C ALA A 108 18.00 19.12 -0.35
N VAL A 109 16.68 19.05 -0.24
CA VAL A 109 15.91 19.55 0.90
C VAL A 109 15.18 18.44 1.67
N GLY A 110 15.28 17.20 1.20
CA GLY A 110 14.69 16.06 1.86
C GLY A 110 15.09 14.75 1.20
N GLN A 111 14.49 13.67 1.67
CA GLN A 111 14.75 12.33 1.15
C GLN A 111 13.54 11.43 1.33
N VAL A 112 13.32 10.53 0.37
CA VAL A 112 12.46 9.36 0.52
C VAL A 112 13.34 8.13 0.67
N VAL A 113 13.08 7.32 1.69
CA VAL A 113 13.80 6.08 1.98
C VAL A 113 12.84 4.90 1.93
N LEU A 114 13.15 3.94 1.08
CA LEU A 114 12.49 2.64 1.02
C LEU A 114 13.33 1.65 1.84
N THR A 115 12.74 1.03 2.86
CA THR A 115 13.40 0.01 3.69
C THR A 115 12.81 -1.36 3.39
N PHE A 116 13.68 -2.35 3.21
CA PHE A 116 13.30 -3.71 2.85
C PHE A 116 13.41 -4.68 4.05
N SER A 117 12.81 -5.85 3.91
CA SER A 117 12.72 -6.88 4.95
C SER A 117 14.06 -7.40 5.49
N ASP A 118 15.15 -7.23 4.74
CA ASP A 118 16.51 -7.60 5.18
C ASP A 118 17.32 -6.43 5.76
N GLY A 119 16.68 -5.28 5.95
CA GLY A 119 17.29 -4.06 6.48
C GLY A 119 18.03 -3.22 5.42
N THR A 120 18.11 -3.67 4.17
CA THR A 120 18.64 -2.82 3.09
C THR A 120 17.72 -1.63 2.82
N THR A 121 18.29 -0.56 2.28
CA THR A 121 17.55 0.66 1.95
C THR A 121 17.85 1.13 0.52
N GLN A 122 16.86 1.81 -0.07
CA GLN A 122 17.02 2.58 -1.30
C GLN A 122 16.55 4.01 -1.02
N SER A 123 17.44 4.98 -1.21
CA SER A 123 17.15 6.40 -0.96
C SER A 123 16.98 7.17 -2.27
N THR A 124 16.09 8.15 -2.26
CA THR A 124 15.90 9.14 -3.33
C THR A 124 15.89 10.53 -2.72
N ASP A 125 16.87 11.35 -3.08
CA ASP A 125 16.94 12.73 -2.60
C ASP A 125 15.86 13.58 -3.26
N LEU A 126 15.29 14.49 -2.47
CA LEU A 126 14.32 15.48 -2.92
C LEU A 126 15.05 16.77 -3.23
N ILE A 127 15.22 17.04 -4.52
CA ILE A 127 16.00 18.14 -5.07
C ILE A 127 15.06 19.12 -5.75
N VAL A 128 15.07 20.36 -5.25
CA VAL A 128 14.21 21.42 -5.76
C VAL A 128 14.55 21.76 -7.20
N GLY A 129 13.53 21.82 -8.06
CA GLY A 129 13.67 22.04 -9.51
C GLY A 129 14.00 20.77 -10.30
N THR A 130 14.42 19.69 -9.62
CA THR A 130 14.62 18.39 -10.26
C THR A 130 13.38 17.51 -10.11
N ASN A 131 13.05 17.13 -8.87
CA ASN A 131 11.96 16.19 -8.57
C ASN A 131 11.01 16.70 -7.47
N LEU A 132 11.19 17.95 -7.04
CA LEU A 132 10.34 18.66 -6.10
C LEU A 132 10.19 20.12 -6.56
N ARG A 133 8.97 20.68 -6.48
CA ARG A 133 8.71 22.09 -6.81
C ARG A 133 7.58 22.67 -5.96
N GLU A 134 7.45 24.00 -6.02
CA GLU A 134 6.35 24.72 -5.35
C GLU A 134 4.99 24.22 -5.84
N TRP A 135 4.09 23.92 -4.90
CA TRP A 135 2.71 23.54 -5.18
C TRP A 135 1.93 24.62 -5.97
N ARG A 136 2.23 25.90 -5.72
CA ARG A 136 1.66 27.07 -6.39
C ARG A 136 2.62 27.61 -7.44
N ILE A 137 2.54 27.06 -8.64
CA ILE A 137 3.49 27.32 -9.73
C ILE A 137 3.33 28.70 -10.38
N SER A 138 2.24 29.42 -10.10
CA SER A 138 2.07 30.80 -10.54
C SER A 138 2.43 31.82 -9.46
N ALA A 139 2.99 31.39 -8.33
CA ALA A 139 3.50 32.30 -7.32
C ALA A 139 4.79 32.97 -7.83
N GLY A 140 4.94 34.27 -7.63
CA GLY A 140 6.18 34.97 -8.00
C GLY A 140 7.39 34.41 -7.24
N ALA A 141 8.55 34.40 -7.90
CA ALA A 141 9.86 33.99 -7.37
C ALA A 141 9.99 32.55 -6.82
N THR A 142 8.97 31.70 -7.00
CA THR A 142 9.02 30.29 -6.61
C THR A 142 9.50 29.40 -7.74
N VAL A 143 10.00 28.22 -7.38
CA VAL A 143 10.42 27.19 -8.32
C VAL A 143 9.19 26.48 -8.83
N SER A 144 8.87 26.68 -10.11
CA SER A 144 7.64 26.20 -10.76
C SER A 144 7.88 25.07 -11.76
N SER A 145 9.13 24.68 -12.00
CA SER A 145 9.50 23.65 -12.98
C SER A 145 10.09 22.41 -12.31
N LEU A 146 10.00 21.29 -13.02
CA LEU A 146 10.66 20.03 -12.72
C LEU A 146 11.58 19.67 -13.88
N SER A 147 12.66 18.93 -13.60
CA SER A 147 13.51 18.36 -14.64
C SER A 147 12.81 17.18 -15.31
N THR A 148 12.99 17.03 -16.62
CA THR A 148 12.49 15.87 -17.37
C THR A 148 13.13 14.54 -16.93
N THR A 149 14.25 14.59 -16.21
CA THR A 149 14.95 13.42 -15.69
C THR A 149 14.72 13.18 -14.19
N GLY A 150 13.87 13.99 -13.54
CA GLY A 150 13.64 13.91 -12.09
C GLY A 150 12.70 12.79 -11.65
N ASN A 151 12.13 12.01 -12.57
CA ASN A 151 11.08 11.02 -12.30
C ASN A 151 9.89 11.61 -11.52
N ALA A 152 9.64 12.90 -11.68
CA ALA A 152 8.49 13.60 -11.12
C ALA A 152 7.70 14.24 -12.25
N ALA A 153 6.38 14.16 -12.18
CA ALA A 153 5.50 14.74 -13.18
C ALA A 153 4.23 15.30 -12.56
N GLN A 154 3.69 16.34 -13.18
CA GLN A 154 2.39 16.88 -12.82
C GLN A 154 1.29 15.86 -13.13
N VAL A 155 0.53 15.47 -12.11
CA VAL A 155 -0.60 14.53 -12.25
C VAL A 155 -1.96 15.19 -12.06
N TRP A 156 -1.98 16.40 -11.51
CA TRP A 156 -3.18 17.22 -11.42
C TRP A 156 -2.83 18.72 -11.47
N SER A 157 -3.75 19.52 -11.99
CA SER A 157 -3.68 20.99 -11.97
C SER A 157 -5.04 21.56 -11.63
N GLY A 158 -5.02 22.69 -10.91
CA GLY A 158 -6.20 23.46 -10.58
C GLY A 158 -5.82 24.83 -10.04
N THR A 159 -6.60 25.31 -9.08
CA THR A 159 -6.45 26.66 -8.52
C THR A 159 -6.11 26.58 -7.05
N ALA A 160 -5.18 27.41 -6.59
CA ALA A 160 -4.93 27.64 -5.17
C ALA A 160 -6.12 28.36 -4.52
N GLN A 161 -6.38 28.09 -3.25
CA GLN A 161 -7.37 28.84 -2.48
C GLN A 161 -7.03 30.35 -2.49
N PRO A 162 -8.03 31.25 -2.58
CA PRO A 162 -7.79 32.69 -2.52
C PRO A 162 -7.07 33.12 -1.23
N THR A 163 -7.36 32.45 -0.12
CA THR A 163 -6.69 32.66 1.19
C THR A 163 -5.21 32.28 1.18
N MET A 164 -4.78 31.47 0.21
CA MET A 164 -3.39 31.08 -0.02
C MET A 164 -2.74 31.88 -1.17
N GLY A 165 -3.37 32.99 -1.56
CA GLY A 165 -2.90 33.90 -2.61
C GLY A 165 -3.37 33.56 -4.02
N GLY A 166 -4.21 32.53 -4.20
CA GLY A 166 -4.80 32.16 -5.50
C GLY A 166 -3.78 31.81 -6.59
N GLY A 167 -4.27 31.68 -7.83
CA GLY A 167 -3.46 31.31 -8.99
C GLY A 167 -3.40 29.81 -9.26
N THR A 168 -2.51 29.38 -10.15
CA THR A 168 -2.37 27.98 -10.55
C THR A 168 -1.68 27.17 -9.47
N ALA A 169 -2.32 26.05 -9.11
CA ALA A 169 -1.79 25.06 -8.19
C ALA A 169 -1.71 23.69 -8.87
N VAL A 170 -0.77 22.87 -8.45
CA VAL A 170 -0.50 21.55 -9.03
C VAL A 170 -0.32 20.51 -7.93
N ILE A 171 -0.57 19.26 -8.29
CA ILE A 171 -0.10 18.11 -7.52
C ILE A 171 0.82 17.32 -8.45
N ASP A 172 2.05 17.12 -8.00
CA ASP A 172 3.04 16.33 -8.71
C ASP A 172 3.15 14.93 -8.09
N MET A 173 3.57 13.97 -8.90
CA MET A 173 3.84 12.61 -8.48
C MET A 173 5.31 12.29 -8.70
N LEU A 174 6.01 11.95 -7.61
CA LEU A 174 7.34 11.36 -7.66
C LEU A 174 7.21 9.85 -7.85
N SER A 175 7.91 9.31 -8.84
CA SER A 175 7.98 7.87 -9.14
C SER A 175 9.34 7.32 -8.74
N ILE A 176 9.36 6.37 -7.79
CA ILE A 176 10.58 5.73 -7.30
C ILE A 176 10.57 4.26 -7.74
N PRO A 177 11.27 3.88 -8.81
CA PRO A 177 11.36 2.48 -9.21
C PRO A 177 12.14 1.69 -8.16
N VAL A 178 11.63 0.54 -7.75
CA VAL A 178 12.35 -0.35 -6.83
C VAL A 178 13.36 -1.18 -7.60
N THR A 179 14.63 -1.03 -7.23
CA THR A 179 15.74 -1.78 -7.83
C THR A 179 16.13 -3.02 -7.02
N THR A 180 15.68 -3.11 -5.77
CA THR A 180 15.93 -4.23 -4.87
C THR A 180 15.02 -5.41 -5.22
N VAL A 181 15.55 -6.40 -5.93
CA VAL A 181 14.79 -7.58 -6.40
C VAL A 181 14.60 -8.62 -5.30
N GLY A 182 13.40 -9.21 -5.24
CA GLY A 182 13.11 -10.38 -4.38
C GLY A 182 13.00 -10.07 -2.89
N LYS A 183 12.88 -8.79 -2.53
CA LYS A 183 12.70 -8.34 -1.14
C LYS A 183 11.33 -7.71 -0.96
N THR A 184 10.83 -7.78 0.29
CA THR A 184 9.58 -7.14 0.67
C THR A 184 9.86 -5.72 1.13
N LEU A 185 9.17 -4.73 0.56
CA LEU A 185 9.19 -3.36 1.08
C LEU A 185 8.41 -3.33 2.40
N THR A 186 9.06 -2.87 3.46
CA THR A 186 8.49 -2.82 4.81
C THR A 186 8.19 -1.41 5.29
N THR A 187 8.97 -0.43 4.84
CA THR A 187 8.77 0.98 5.23
C THR A 187 9.05 1.93 4.09
N VAL A 188 8.20 2.96 3.95
CA VAL A 188 8.49 4.17 3.18
C VAL A 188 8.62 5.33 4.16
N THR A 189 9.77 6.00 4.19
CA THR A 189 10.01 7.17 5.04
C THR A 189 10.21 8.40 4.17
N VAL A 190 9.56 9.51 4.53
CA VAL A 190 9.78 10.82 3.92
C VAL A 190 10.31 11.76 4.99
N THR A 191 11.41 12.44 4.69
CA THR A 191 12.09 13.34 5.62
C THR A 191 12.31 14.69 4.97
N ASP A 192 12.03 15.76 5.71
CA ASP A 192 12.47 17.12 5.38
C ASP A 192 13.81 17.38 6.10
N THR A 193 14.87 17.58 5.30
CA THR A 193 16.24 17.83 5.78
C THR A 193 16.69 19.24 5.44
N ASN A 194 15.75 20.13 5.14
CA ASN A 194 16.05 21.45 4.65
C ASN A 194 16.89 22.26 5.65
N ALA A 195 18.14 22.54 5.32
CA ALA A 195 19.06 23.19 6.26
C ALA A 195 18.81 24.69 6.48
N PHE A 196 17.94 25.34 5.68
CA PHE A 196 17.77 26.79 5.72
C PHE A 196 16.39 27.25 5.21
N GLY A 197 15.93 28.42 5.66
CA GLY A 197 14.67 29.00 5.21
C GLY A 197 13.42 28.28 5.75
N ALA A 198 12.27 28.51 5.11
CA ALA A 198 10.94 28.09 5.59
C ALA A 198 10.23 27.10 4.65
N LEU A 199 10.99 26.33 3.86
CA LEU A 199 10.41 25.31 3.01
C LEU A 199 9.76 24.21 3.86
N HIS A 200 8.63 23.72 3.36
CA HIS A 200 7.97 22.53 3.88
C HIS A 200 7.70 21.54 2.76
N ILE A 201 7.88 20.26 3.03
CA ILE A 201 7.46 19.16 2.13
C ILE A 201 5.98 18.83 2.38
N GLN A 202 5.21 18.73 1.30
CA GLN A 202 3.81 18.35 1.29
C GLN A 202 3.65 16.95 0.71
N LEU A 203 3.11 16.03 1.49
CA LEU A 203 2.76 14.68 1.05
C LEU A 203 1.24 14.51 1.12
N ALA A 204 0.60 14.42 -0.05
CA ALA A 204 -0.86 14.29 -0.17
C ALA A 204 -1.33 12.84 -0.37
N GLY A 205 -0.44 11.94 -0.79
CA GLY A 205 -0.78 10.54 -1.03
C GLY A 205 0.45 9.67 -1.28
N LEU A 206 0.32 8.39 -0.98
CA LEU A 206 1.33 7.36 -1.21
C LEU A 206 0.63 6.11 -1.76
N THR A 207 1.23 5.49 -2.75
CA THR A 207 0.83 4.16 -3.24
C THR A 207 2.06 3.36 -3.61
N VAL A 208 1.96 2.05 -3.51
CA VAL A 208 3.03 1.10 -3.82
C VAL A 208 2.54 0.17 -4.90
N ASP A 209 3.30 0.06 -5.99
CA ASP A 209 3.01 -0.91 -7.03
C ASP A 209 3.74 -2.22 -6.74
N PHE A 210 3.03 -3.34 -6.86
CA PHE A 210 3.56 -4.66 -6.57
C PHE A 210 2.96 -5.72 -7.49
N THR A 211 3.72 -6.78 -7.75
CA THR A 211 3.23 -7.97 -8.42
C THR A 211 2.87 -9.02 -7.37
N PRO A 212 1.58 -9.37 -7.20
CA PRO A 212 1.19 -10.41 -6.25
C PRO A 212 1.89 -11.74 -6.56
N PRO A 213 2.22 -12.56 -5.55
CA PRO A 213 2.70 -13.91 -5.79
C PRO A 213 1.71 -14.68 -6.67
N ALA A 214 2.22 -15.44 -7.64
CA ALA A 214 1.39 -16.33 -8.43
C ALA A 214 0.59 -17.25 -7.48
N PRO A 215 -0.72 -17.46 -7.70
CA PRO A 215 -1.49 -18.41 -6.90
C PRO A 215 -0.79 -19.76 -6.89
N ALA A 216 -0.63 -20.35 -5.70
CA ALA A 216 -0.12 -21.72 -5.61
C ALA A 216 -1.01 -22.64 -6.47
N PRO A 217 -0.43 -23.58 -7.26
CA PRO A 217 -1.23 -24.50 -8.04
C PRO A 217 -2.16 -25.25 -7.09
N THR A 218 -3.47 -25.18 -7.35
CA THR A 218 -4.42 -25.98 -6.60
C THR A 218 -4.03 -27.45 -6.76
N PRO A 219 -3.84 -28.21 -5.67
CA PRO A 219 -3.51 -29.62 -5.77
C PRO A 219 -4.60 -30.28 -6.62
N THR A 220 -4.21 -30.82 -7.77
CA THR A 220 -5.13 -31.59 -8.61
C THR A 220 -5.53 -32.82 -7.80
N PRO A 221 -6.83 -33.07 -7.55
CA PRO A 221 -7.24 -34.28 -6.86
C PRO A 221 -6.78 -35.47 -7.70
N THR A 222 -5.86 -36.27 -7.13
CA THR A 222 -5.45 -37.52 -7.77
C THR A 222 -6.60 -38.50 -7.63
N CYS A 223 -7.36 -38.70 -8.71
CA CYS A 223 -8.33 -39.78 -8.77
C CYS A 223 -7.55 -41.10 -8.92
N THR A 224 -7.37 -41.82 -7.81
CA THR A 224 -7.01 -43.24 -7.87
C THR A 224 -8.26 -44.01 -8.26
N MET A 225 -8.30 -44.56 -9.49
CA MET A 225 -9.27 -45.62 -9.76
C MET A 225 -8.84 -46.84 -8.96
N ASN A 226 -9.71 -47.31 -8.06
CA ASN A 226 -9.58 -48.65 -7.51
C ASN A 226 -9.89 -49.63 -8.64
N ASP A 227 -8.87 -49.92 -9.44
CA ASP A 227 -8.93 -51.06 -10.35
C ASP A 227 -8.97 -52.30 -9.46
N HIS A 228 -10.17 -52.79 -9.17
CA HIS A 228 -10.37 -54.16 -8.74
C HIS A 228 -10.02 -55.09 -9.91
N ALA A 229 -8.72 -55.17 -10.22
CA ALA A 229 -8.16 -56.19 -11.08
C ALA A 229 -8.22 -57.52 -10.33
N GLY A 230 -9.39 -58.16 -10.40
CA GLY A 230 -9.61 -59.52 -9.91
C GLY A 230 -10.77 -59.64 -8.95
N LYS A 231 -12.00 -59.66 -9.48
CA LYS A 231 -13.10 -60.57 -9.09
C LYS A 231 -14.31 -60.30 -9.98
N THR A 232 -14.49 -61.15 -10.98
CA THR A 232 -15.78 -61.32 -11.65
C THR A 232 -16.75 -61.96 -10.66
N SER A 233 -17.72 -61.20 -10.17
CA SER A 233 -19.03 -61.75 -9.83
C SER A 233 -20.09 -60.70 -10.08
N ALA A 234 -21.15 -61.12 -10.77
CA ALA A 234 -22.22 -60.27 -11.26
C ALA A 234 -23.13 -59.83 -10.10
N GLU A 235 -22.95 -58.61 -9.62
CA GLU A 235 -24.03 -57.82 -9.01
C GLU A 235 -23.62 -56.34 -9.01
N LYS A 236 -24.27 -55.56 -9.88
CA LYS A 236 -24.37 -54.08 -9.88
C LYS A 236 -23.28 -53.31 -9.11
N ALA A 237 -22.02 -53.37 -9.56
CA ALA A 237 -20.98 -52.50 -9.03
C ALA A 237 -21.24 -51.05 -9.49
N GLN A 238 -21.76 -50.22 -8.59
CA GLN A 238 -21.75 -48.78 -8.78
C GLN A 238 -20.29 -48.30 -8.68
N ASN A 239 -19.65 -48.08 -9.82
CA ASN A 239 -18.40 -47.32 -9.88
C ASN A 239 -18.70 -45.88 -9.44
N VAL A 240 -18.58 -45.61 -8.13
CA VAL A 240 -18.59 -44.26 -7.59
C VAL A 240 -17.14 -43.82 -7.44
N PRO A 241 -16.66 -42.84 -8.23
CA PRO A 241 -15.33 -42.27 -8.04
C PRO A 241 -15.24 -41.67 -6.62
N HIS A 242 -14.39 -42.23 -5.76
CA HIS A 242 -14.07 -41.59 -4.48
C HIS A 242 -12.92 -40.61 -4.71
N CYS A 243 -13.26 -39.34 -4.89
CA CYS A 243 -12.29 -38.26 -4.81
C CYS A 243 -11.95 -38.06 -3.32
N ILE A 244 -10.86 -38.67 -2.83
CA ILE A 244 -10.37 -38.36 -1.49
C ILE A 244 -9.54 -37.08 -1.58
N ALA A 245 -10.13 -35.96 -1.15
CA ALA A 245 -9.35 -34.79 -0.82
C ALA A 245 -8.46 -35.16 0.37
N LYS A 246 -7.14 -35.20 0.18
CA LYS A 246 -6.19 -35.48 1.25
C LYS A 246 -6.05 -34.22 2.13
N GLY A 247 -7.09 -33.96 2.92
CA GLY A 247 -7.12 -33.04 4.05
C GLY A 247 -7.25 -33.85 5.33
N GLU A 248 -6.54 -33.41 6.36
CA GLU A 248 -6.39 -34.00 7.69
C GLU A 248 -7.65 -34.66 8.26
N ASP A 249 -7.54 -35.91 8.74
CA ASP A 249 -8.43 -36.45 9.76
C ASP A 249 -7.68 -37.44 10.66
N THR A 250 -7.07 -36.90 11.71
CA THR A 250 -6.80 -37.66 12.93
C THR A 250 -8.09 -37.75 13.74
N LYS A 251 -8.75 -38.93 13.78
CA LYS A 251 -9.19 -39.55 15.05
C LYS A 251 -9.75 -40.94 14.85
N ALA A 252 -9.27 -41.81 15.73
CA ALA A 252 -9.53 -43.23 15.80
C ALA A 252 -10.99 -43.59 16.09
N ASP A 253 -11.35 -44.76 15.59
CA ASP A 253 -12.53 -45.56 15.92
C ASP A 253 -12.85 -45.57 17.42
N THR A 254 -14.12 -45.41 17.76
CA THR A 254 -14.70 -46.08 18.93
C THR A 254 -16.03 -46.71 18.51
N LEU A 255 -16.01 -48.03 18.44
CA LEU A 255 -17.16 -48.90 18.17
C LEU A 255 -18.29 -48.66 19.16
N ALA A 256 -19.47 -48.29 18.66
CA ALA A 256 -20.72 -48.44 19.39
C ALA A 256 -21.33 -49.81 19.05
N ALA A 257 -21.55 -50.64 20.06
CA ALA A 257 -22.34 -51.87 19.97
C ALA A 257 -23.83 -51.59 20.32
N PRO A 258 -24.78 -52.38 19.80
CA PRO A 258 -26.19 -51.98 19.67
C PRO A 258 -27.10 -52.36 20.84
N LEU A 259 -28.30 -51.74 20.83
CA LEU A 259 -29.43 -51.87 21.76
C LEU A 259 -29.98 -53.30 21.94
N SER A 260 -30.56 -53.57 23.11
CA SER A 260 -31.84 -54.30 23.20
C SER A 260 -32.74 -53.79 24.32
N THR A 261 -34.02 -53.69 24.00
CA THR A 261 -35.18 -53.31 24.82
C THR A 261 -35.48 -54.25 25.99
N ASN A 262 -35.83 -53.68 27.15
CA ASN A 262 -37.17 -53.76 27.76
C ASN A 262 -37.32 -52.66 28.82
#